data_AF-A0A6J4NR17-F1
#
_entry.id   AF-A0A6J4NR17-F1
#
_cell.length_a   1.000
_cell.length_b   1.000
_cell.length_c   1.000
_cell.angle_alpha   90.00
_cell.angle_beta   90.00
_cell.angle_gamma   90.00
#
_symmetry.space_group_name_H-M   'P 1'
#
loop_
_entity.id
_entity.type
_entity.pdbx_description
1 polymer ?
#
loop_
_entity_poly.entity_id
_entity_poly.type
_entity_poly.pdbx_seq_one_letter_code
_entity_poly.pdbx_strand_id
1 'polypeptide(L)'
;MDDHLHGVGTKIYFPVRQPGGMFGVGDMHASMGDGEICGTGVEIAGEVTVRFDLLKGKQGAWPVSETEEAWIAHGTAIEYPDALREACREAAYLLAGEWILSLEEAFILLSIRADVGVAQACKPSPLPP
;
A
#
# COMPACT_ATOMS: atom_id res chain seq x y z
N MET A 1 -7.12 -3.07 3.19
CA MET A 1 -5.77 -2.44 3.00
C MET A 1 -5.79 -1.14 3.75
N ASP A 2 -6.90 -0.42 3.61
CA ASP A 2 -7.36 0.56 4.58
C ASP A 2 -6.33 1.67 4.70
N ASP A 3 -5.96 2.18 3.54
CA ASP A 3 -5.05 3.29 3.34
C ASP A 3 -5.86 4.45 2.77
N HIS A 4 -5.94 5.54 3.52
CA HIS A 4 -6.71 6.71 3.16
C HIS A 4 -6.15 7.44 1.90
N LEU A 5 -4.97 7.04 1.42
CA LEU A 5 -4.40 7.51 0.16
C LEU A 5 -5.01 6.82 -1.08
N HIS A 6 -5.82 5.77 -0.92
CA HIS A 6 -6.43 5.04 -2.03
C HIS A 6 -7.76 5.69 -2.42
N GLY A 7 -7.67 6.85 -3.07
CA GLY A 7 -8.82 7.61 -3.57
C GLY A 7 -8.76 7.88 -5.07
N VAL A 8 -9.64 8.79 -5.52
CA VAL A 8 -9.64 9.27 -6.91
C VAL A 8 -8.29 9.88 -7.26
N GLY A 9 -7.71 9.44 -8.38
CA GLY A 9 -6.42 9.92 -8.88
C GLY A 9 -5.23 9.01 -8.51
N THR A 10 -5.38 8.16 -7.49
CA THR A 10 -4.34 7.19 -7.10
C THR A 10 -4.31 6.03 -8.08
N LYS A 11 -3.11 5.67 -8.56
CA LYS A 11 -2.87 4.42 -9.28
C LYS A 11 -2.32 3.39 -8.32
N ILE A 12 -2.75 2.15 -8.45
CA ILE A 12 -2.24 1.06 -7.61
C ILE A 12 -1.71 -0.05 -8.52
N TYR A 13 -0.45 -0.40 -8.31
CA TYR A 13 0.25 -1.47 -9.02
C TYR A 13 0.14 -2.75 -8.18
N PHE A 14 -0.65 -3.71 -8.67
CA PHE A 14 -0.81 -5.00 -8.03
C PHE A 14 0.06 -6.08 -8.71
N PRO A 15 0.78 -6.91 -7.94
CA PRO A 15 1.47 -8.07 -8.50
C PRO A 15 0.45 -9.11 -9.00
N VAL A 16 0.52 -9.45 -10.28
CA VAL A 16 -0.37 -10.45 -10.89
C VAL A 16 0.15 -11.85 -10.58
N ARG A 17 -0.62 -12.64 -9.83
CA ARG A 17 -0.26 -14.01 -9.42
C ARG A 17 -1.23 -15.08 -9.93
N GLN A 18 -2.32 -14.67 -10.58
CA GLN A 18 -3.34 -15.56 -11.14
C GLN A 18 -3.71 -15.10 -12.55
N PRO A 19 -4.11 -16.04 -13.45
CA PRO A 19 -4.60 -15.68 -14.78
C PRO A 19 -5.76 -14.67 -14.69
N GLY A 20 -5.68 -13.62 -15.52
CA GLY A 20 -6.70 -12.57 -15.55
C GLY A 20 -6.65 -11.56 -14.40
N GLY A 21 -5.68 -11.66 -13.48
CA GLY A 21 -5.51 -10.72 -12.36
C GLY A 21 -6.54 -10.85 -11.24
N MET A 22 -7.75 -11.30 -11.54
CA MET A 22 -8.83 -11.58 -10.57
C MET A 22 -9.12 -10.41 -9.63
N PHE A 23 -9.18 -9.19 -10.18
CA PHE A 23 -9.38 -7.98 -9.40
C PHE A 23 -10.75 -7.97 -8.70
N GLY A 24 -10.76 -7.55 -7.43
CA GLY A 24 -11.94 -7.27 -6.64
C GLY A 24 -11.73 -6.00 -5.81
N VAL A 25 -12.81 -5.25 -5.59
CA VAL A 25 -12.80 -4.00 -4.83
C VAL A 25 -14.12 -3.86 -4.05
N GLY A 26 -14.05 -3.28 -2.86
CA GLY A 26 -15.16 -3.06 -1.94
C GLY A 26 -14.67 -2.22 -0.76
N ASP A 27 -15.43 -2.25 0.34
CA ASP A 27 -15.05 -1.62 1.61
C ASP A 27 -14.81 -0.11 1.49
N MET A 28 -15.84 0.61 1.07
CA MET A 28 -15.74 2.03 0.78
C MET A 28 -15.87 2.83 2.08
N HIS A 29 -14.89 3.68 2.34
CA HIS A 29 -14.94 4.66 3.42
C HIS A 29 -15.21 6.06 2.87
N ALA A 30 -16.23 6.74 3.39
CA ALA A 30 -16.43 8.17 3.12
C ALA A 30 -15.36 9.04 3.78
N SER A 31 -14.75 8.55 4.86
CA SER A 31 -13.60 9.14 5.55
C SER A 31 -12.95 8.09 6.45
N MET A 32 -11.63 8.09 6.52
CA MET A 32 -10.83 7.25 7.41
C MET A 32 -9.49 7.96 7.66
N GLY A 33 -8.84 7.68 8.79
CA GLY A 33 -7.49 8.18 9.08
C GLY A 33 -6.52 7.04 9.34
N ASP A 34 -5.24 7.36 9.39
CA ASP A 34 -4.17 6.41 9.67
C ASP A 34 -4.44 5.55 10.91
N GLY A 35 -4.18 4.26 10.75
CA GLY A 35 -4.33 3.24 11.78
C GLY A 35 -5.74 2.68 11.93
N GLU A 36 -6.77 3.31 11.35
CA GLU A 36 -8.18 2.92 11.50
C GLU A 36 -8.51 2.58 12.97
N ILE A 37 -8.15 3.48 13.89
CA ILE A 37 -7.86 3.13 15.30
C ILE A 37 -9.04 2.52 16.07
N CYS A 38 -10.29 2.78 15.67
CA CYS A 38 -11.48 2.17 16.27
C CYS A 38 -11.93 0.88 15.58
N GLY A 39 -11.25 0.47 14.50
CA GLY A 39 -11.51 -0.71 13.69
C GLY A 39 -12.52 -0.50 12.57
N THR A 40 -12.91 0.73 12.27
CA THR A 40 -13.80 1.08 11.15
C THR A 40 -13.58 2.53 10.72
N GLY A 41 -13.76 2.80 9.43
CA GLY A 41 -13.93 4.15 8.91
C GLY A 41 -15.39 4.64 8.97
N VAL A 42 -15.71 5.67 8.19
CA VAL A 42 -17.10 6.00 7.88
C VAL A 42 -17.57 5.09 6.75
N GLU A 43 -18.07 3.91 7.11
CA GLU A 43 -18.52 2.88 6.16
C GLU A 43 -19.67 3.36 5.28
N ILE A 44 -19.58 3.10 3.97
CA ILE A 44 -20.62 3.47 3.02
C ILE A 44 -20.73 2.47 1.87
N ALA A 45 -21.91 2.39 1.25
CA ALA A 45 -22.03 1.81 -0.08
C ALA A 45 -21.40 2.76 -1.10
N GLY A 46 -20.62 2.25 -2.04
CA GLY A 46 -19.99 3.07 -3.07
C GLY A 46 -19.91 2.37 -4.41
N GLU A 47 -19.79 3.18 -5.46
CA GLU A 47 -19.49 2.75 -6.82
C GLU A 47 -18.16 3.37 -7.23
N VAL A 48 -17.29 2.57 -7.85
CA VAL A 48 -15.98 3.03 -8.33
C VAL A 48 -15.84 2.78 -9.81
N THR A 49 -15.33 3.78 -10.52
CA THR A 49 -14.88 3.64 -11.91
C THR A 49 -13.37 3.52 -11.93
N VAL A 50 -12.87 2.39 -12.45
CA VAL A 50 -11.44 2.09 -12.49
C VAL A 50 -10.99 1.80 -13.92
N ARG A 51 -9.74 2.16 -14.24
CA ARG A 51 -9.08 1.83 -15.50
C ARG A 51 -7.96 0.84 -15.24
N PHE A 52 -7.94 -0.24 -16.01
CA PHE A 52 -6.88 -1.25 -15.93
C PHE A 52 -5.88 -1.08 -17.06
N ASP A 53 -4.63 -1.37 -16.75
CA ASP A 53 -3.54 -1.56 -17.69
C ASP A 53 -2.67 -2.74 -17.20
N LEU A 54 -1.86 -3.32 -18.08
CA LEU A 54 -0.98 -4.44 -17.77
C LEU A 54 0.48 -4.07 -17.98
N LEU A 55 1.20 -3.88 -16.86
CA LEU A 55 2.64 -3.67 -16.87
C LEU A 55 3.37 -5.02 -16.94
N LYS A 56 3.95 -5.33 -18.10
CA LYS A 56 4.71 -6.57 -18.31
C LYS A 56 6.18 -6.39 -17.91
N GLY A 57 6.79 -7.49 -17.45
CA GLY A 57 8.23 -7.53 -17.13
C GLY A 57 8.60 -6.95 -15.78
N LYS A 58 7.63 -6.54 -14.96
CA LYS A 58 7.83 -6.12 -13.57
C LYS A 58 6.95 -6.95 -12.63
N GLN A 59 7.43 -7.18 -11.42
CA GLN A 59 6.70 -7.91 -10.38
C GLN A 59 7.21 -7.47 -9.00
N GLY A 60 6.31 -6.92 -8.17
CA GLY A 60 6.57 -6.62 -6.77
C GLY A 60 6.20 -7.77 -5.83
N ALA A 61 6.68 -7.74 -4.59
CA ALA A 61 6.17 -8.63 -3.54
C ALA A 61 4.88 -8.06 -2.94
N TRP A 62 4.80 -6.74 -2.80
CA TRP A 62 3.64 -6.02 -2.31
C TRP A 62 3.06 -5.05 -3.35
N PRO A 63 1.82 -4.56 -3.16
CA PRO A 63 1.31 -3.47 -3.96
C PRO A 63 2.17 -2.20 -3.79
N VAL A 64 2.15 -1.35 -4.82
CA VAL A 64 2.71 0.00 -4.75
C VAL A 64 1.64 0.97 -5.22
N SER A 65 1.40 2.04 -4.46
CA SER A 65 0.51 3.13 -4.88
C SER A 65 1.33 4.29 -5.44
N GLU A 66 0.81 4.97 -6.45
CA GLU A 66 1.36 6.19 -7.04
C GLU A 66 0.29 7.28 -6.92
N THR A 67 0.64 8.35 -6.22
CA THR A 67 -0.12 9.60 -6.17
C THR A 67 0.60 10.67 -7.01
N GLU A 68 0.07 11.89 -7.03
CA GLU A 68 0.78 13.03 -7.65
C GLU A 68 2.11 13.35 -6.94
N GLU A 69 2.21 13.05 -5.65
CA GLU A 69 3.30 13.50 -4.79
C GLU A 69 4.31 12.38 -4.47
N ALA A 70 3.88 11.11 -4.47
CA ALA A 70 4.69 10.02 -3.94
C ALA A 70 4.41 8.65 -4.57
N TRP A 71 5.41 7.79 -4.45
CA TRP A 71 5.29 6.34 -4.59
C TRP A 71 5.27 5.72 -3.20
N ILE A 72 4.24 4.94 -2.90
CA ILE A 72 4.00 4.34 -1.59
C ILE A 72 4.07 2.83 -1.73
N ALA A 73 5.15 2.24 -1.22
CA ALA A 73 5.30 0.79 -1.16
C ALA A 73 4.58 0.23 0.07
N HIS A 74 3.78 -0.82 -0.13
CA HIS A 74 3.01 -1.42 0.95
C HIS A 74 3.75 -2.59 1.59
N GLY A 75 3.37 -2.91 2.82
CA GLY A 75 3.83 -4.11 3.52
C GLY A 75 2.84 -4.46 4.62
N THR A 76 2.47 -5.73 4.73
CA THR A 76 1.55 -6.19 5.78
C THR A 76 2.14 -7.39 6.51
N ALA A 77 1.94 -7.41 7.81
CA ALA A 77 2.31 -8.52 8.67
C ALA A 77 1.43 -8.52 9.92
N ILE A 78 1.56 -9.55 10.75
CA ILE A 78 0.82 -9.65 12.02
C ILE A 78 1.28 -8.55 12.99
N GLU A 79 2.59 -8.29 13.04
CA GLU A 79 3.20 -7.33 13.95
C GLU A 79 3.77 -6.15 13.17
N TYR A 80 3.60 -4.94 13.71
CA TYR A 80 4.02 -3.70 13.06
C TYR A 80 5.50 -3.68 12.62
N PRO A 81 6.49 -4.13 13.44
CA PRO A 81 7.89 -4.13 13.02
C PRO A 81 8.16 -4.99 11.78
N ASP A 82 7.37 -6.04 11.57
CA ASP A 82 7.50 -6.91 10.41
C ASP A 82 6.86 -6.26 9.18
N ALA A 83 5.70 -5.62 9.33
CA ALA A 83 5.05 -4.86 8.26
C ALA A 83 5.94 -3.69 7.78
N LEU A 84 6.53 -2.96 8.72
CA LEU A 84 7.52 -1.92 8.46
C LEU A 84 8.71 -2.46 7.64
N ARG A 85 9.24 -3.63 8.02
CA ARG A 85 10.36 -4.24 7.29
C ARG A 85 9.97 -4.61 5.86
N GLU A 86 8.78 -5.14 5.65
CA GLU A 86 8.27 -5.50 4.33
C GLU A 86 8.06 -4.26 3.45
N ALA A 87 7.45 -3.19 3.98
CA ALA A 87 7.24 -1.94 3.26
C ALA A 87 8.57 -1.29 2.85
N CYS A 88 9.54 -1.19 3.78
CA CYS A 88 10.86 -0.64 3.47
C CYS A 88 11.63 -1.51 2.47
N ARG A 89 11.49 -2.84 2.54
CA ARG A 89 12.10 -3.76 1.59
C ARG A 89 11.53 -3.56 0.19
N GLU A 90 10.21 -3.50 0.05
CA GLU A 90 9.55 -3.25 -1.24
C GLU A 90 9.97 -1.89 -1.82
N ALA A 91 10.00 -0.83 -1.00
CA ALA A 91 10.48 0.49 -1.42
C ALA A 91 11.93 0.47 -1.92
N ALA A 92 12.82 -0.27 -1.24
CA ALA A 92 14.22 -0.37 -1.65
C ALA A 92 14.36 -1.12 -2.97
N TYR A 93 13.60 -2.20 -3.18
CA TYR A 93 13.59 -2.93 -4.45
C TYR A 93 13.00 -2.09 -5.59
N LEU A 94 11.95 -1.31 -5.33
CA LEU A 94 11.40 -0.38 -6.32
C LEU A 94 12.46 0.64 -6.76
N LEU A 95 13.13 1.30 -5.81
CA LEU A 95 14.16 2.28 -6.12
C LEU A 95 15.34 1.68 -6.90
N ALA A 96 15.89 0.56 -6.42
CA ALA A 96 17.02 -0.11 -7.08
C ALA A 96 16.62 -0.74 -8.43
N GLY A 97 15.35 -1.06 -8.63
CA GLY A 97 14.83 -1.62 -9.89
C GLY A 97 14.60 -0.57 -10.98
N GLU A 98 14.30 0.67 -10.61
CA GLU A 98 14.08 1.78 -11.57
C GLU A 98 15.32 2.66 -11.78
N TRP A 99 16.25 2.69 -10.82
CA TRP A 99 17.41 3.58 -10.84
C TRP A 99 18.73 2.81 -10.70
N ILE A 100 19.84 3.44 -11.09
CA ILE A 100 21.18 2.86 -10.98
C ILE A 100 21.68 3.02 -9.54
N LEU A 101 21.06 2.29 -8.61
CA LEU A 101 21.42 2.23 -7.19
C LEU A 101 21.60 0.77 -6.77
N SER A 102 22.54 0.52 -5.87
CA SER A 102 22.54 -0.74 -5.11
C SER A 102 21.37 -0.78 -4.12
N LEU A 103 21.05 -1.96 -3.58
CA LEU A 103 20.02 -2.08 -2.54
C LEU A 103 20.43 -1.34 -1.26
N GLU A 104 21.72 -1.35 -0.92
CA GLU A 104 22.27 -0.64 0.23
C GLU A 104 22.13 0.87 0.07
N GLU A 105 22.45 1.41 -1.12
CA GLU A 105 22.29 2.83 -1.44
C GLU A 105 20.82 3.25 -1.42
N ALA A 106 19.94 2.44 -2.01
CA ALA A 106 18.50 2.67 -1.97
C ALA A 106 17.98 2.72 -0.53
N PHE A 107 18.40 1.76 0.31
CA PHE A 107 17.98 1.71 1.71
C PHE A 107 18.49 2.89 2.54
N ILE A 108 19.74 3.33 2.33
CA ILE A 108 20.29 4.53 2.96
C ILE A 108 19.51 5.77 2.53
N LEU A 109 19.21 5.91 1.24
CA LEU A 109 18.43 7.03 0.71
C LEU A 109 17.02 7.09 1.33
N LEU A 110 16.33 5.95 1.41
CA LEU A 110 15.03 5.87 2.07
C LEU A 110 15.09 6.36 3.52
N SER A 111 16.12 5.97 4.28
CA SER A 111 16.29 6.38 5.68
C SER A 111 16.37 7.90 5.90
N ILE A 112 16.80 8.66 4.89
CA ILE A 112 16.99 10.12 4.99
C ILE A 112 15.94 10.94 4.23
N ARG A 113 15.15 10.32 3.33
CA ARG A 113 14.24 11.02 2.42
C ARG A 113 12.85 10.41 2.30
N ALA A 114 12.61 9.24 2.86
CA ALA A 114 11.28 8.62 2.87
C ALA A 114 10.66 8.68 4.25
N ASP A 115 9.33 8.71 4.27
CA ASP A 115 8.50 8.60 5.45
C ASP A 115 7.79 7.25 5.43
N VAL A 116 7.48 6.72 6.61
CA VAL A 116 6.61 5.54 6.74
C VAL A 116 5.33 5.94 7.45
N GLY A 117 4.20 5.61 6.83
CA GLY A 117 2.85 5.79 7.38
C GLY A 117 2.25 4.47 7.89
N VAL A 118 1.10 4.57 8.56
CA VAL A 118 0.33 3.41 9.04
C VAL A 118 -1.04 3.45 8.40
N ALA A 119 -1.29 2.56 7.43
CA ALA A 119 -2.60 2.43 6.81
C ALA A 119 -3.66 2.02 7.85
N GLN A 120 -3.56 0.79 8.36
CA GLN A 120 -4.33 0.31 9.51
C GLN A 120 -3.47 -0.42 10.52
N ALA A 121 -3.89 -0.38 11.79
CA ALA A 121 -3.30 -1.16 12.88
C ALA A 121 -4.37 -1.78 13.78
N CYS A 122 -5.63 -1.79 13.34
CA CYS A 122 -6.71 -2.40 14.09
C CYS A 122 -6.61 -3.92 14.02
N LYS A 123 -6.80 -4.59 15.15
CA LYS A 123 -7.29 -5.97 15.16
C LYS A 123 -8.81 -5.89 15.05
N PRO A 124 -9.53 -6.88 14.46
CA PRO A 124 -11.00 -6.89 14.48
C PRO A 124 -11.45 -6.62 15.90
N SER A 125 -12.07 -5.45 16.11
CA SER A 125 -12.23 -4.84 17.43
C SER A 125 -13.05 -5.76 18.34
N PRO A 126 -12.49 -6.32 19.43
CA PRO A 126 -13.30 -6.52 20.60
C PRO A 126 -13.40 -5.15 21.24
N LEU A 127 -14.55 -4.49 21.12
CA LEU A 127 -14.91 -3.45 22.09
C LEU A 127 -14.54 -3.97 23.49
N PRO A 128 -14.05 -3.12 24.42
CA PRO A 128 -14.12 -3.52 25.82
C PRO A 128 -15.59 -3.86 26.15
N PRO A 129 -15.86 -4.79 27.10
CA PRO A 129 -17.22 -5.04 27.55
C PRO A 129 -17.92 -3.76 28.01
#